data_AF-A0A7X0LJZ9-F1
#
_entry.id   AF-A0A7X0LJZ9-F1
#
_cell.length_a   1.000
_cell.length_b   1.000
_cell.length_c   1.000
_cell.angle_alpha   90.00
_cell.angle_beta   90.00
_cell.angle_gamma   90.00
#
_symmetry.space_group_name_H-M   'P 1'
#
loop_
_entity.id
_entity.type
_entity.pdbx_description
1 polymer ?
#
loop_
_entity_poly.entity_id
_entity_poly.type
_entity_poly.pdbx_seq_one_letter_code
_entity_poly.pdbx_strand_id
1 'polypeptide(L)'
;MDYLNPALKGKIILTYPHDDDAVLYQFWMLKEQYGWEYLEKLVANEPKWVRGTAWPYVAINNGWYAASFTTFWAFEPFPNQKTEFLLPEKDFFLTWFQTGAIPTQAKNKDAAKLYLNWMLSEEFQGTWLQFPVRYDIEAPGGYQSVLHHNTSPGDFRRWMIKRDLVERFRLQMRQLIGEPQGPTPVDIDYTVKP
;
A
#
# COMPACT_ATOMS: atom_id res chain seq x y z
N MET A 1 -14.39 -3.38 -9.02
CA MET A 1 -15.02 -4.73 -9.18
C MET A 1 -14.08 -5.80 -9.73
N ASP A 2 -12.96 -5.45 -10.37
CA ASP A 2 -12.14 -6.38 -11.15
C ASP A 2 -11.54 -7.54 -10.35
N TYR A 3 -11.21 -7.33 -9.08
CA TYR A 3 -10.70 -8.38 -8.19
C TYR A 3 -11.73 -9.46 -7.81
N LEU A 4 -12.99 -9.31 -8.22
CA LEU A 4 -14.02 -10.36 -8.12
C LEU A 4 -14.14 -11.20 -9.39
N ASN A 5 -13.34 -10.92 -10.42
CA ASN A 5 -13.36 -11.68 -11.66
C ASN A 5 -13.01 -13.16 -11.37
N PRO A 6 -13.87 -14.13 -11.76
CA PRO A 6 -13.60 -15.55 -11.55
C PRO A 6 -12.28 -16.04 -12.18
N ALA A 7 -11.79 -15.38 -13.23
CA ALA A 7 -10.50 -15.70 -13.84
C ALA A 7 -9.30 -15.46 -12.90
N LEU A 8 -9.48 -14.63 -11.86
CA LEU A 8 -8.50 -14.31 -10.83
C LEU A 8 -8.63 -15.19 -9.56
N LYS A 9 -9.62 -16.10 -9.50
CA LYS A 9 -9.80 -16.99 -8.35
C LYS A 9 -8.50 -17.75 -8.04
N GLY A 10 -8.03 -17.65 -6.79
CA GLY A 10 -6.78 -18.29 -6.33
C GLY A 10 -5.49 -17.66 -6.89
N LYS A 11 -5.57 -16.56 -7.65
CA LYS A 11 -4.43 -15.88 -8.30
C LYS A 11 -4.13 -14.50 -7.73
N ILE A 12 -4.92 -14.04 -6.77
CA ILE A 12 -4.73 -12.76 -6.08
C ILE A 12 -3.88 -13.01 -4.83
N ILE A 13 -2.92 -12.13 -4.55
CA ILE A 13 -2.16 -12.13 -3.29
C ILE A 13 -2.38 -10.79 -2.58
N LEU A 14 -2.76 -10.83 -1.31
CA LEU A 14 -3.09 -9.64 -0.52
C LEU A 14 -2.38 -9.67 0.82
N THR A 15 -1.94 -8.50 1.26
CA THR A 15 -1.43 -8.31 2.62
C THR A 15 -2.58 -8.39 3.61
N TYR A 16 -2.38 -9.03 4.76
CA TYR A 16 -3.37 -9.04 5.84
C TYR A 16 -3.73 -7.61 6.27
N PRO A 17 -4.98 -7.14 6.08
CA PRO A 17 -5.37 -5.79 6.46
C PRO A 17 -5.30 -5.54 7.96
N HIS A 18 -5.51 -6.55 8.80
CA HIS A 18 -5.42 -6.40 10.25
C HIS A 18 -4.01 -6.58 10.83
N ASP A 19 -2.98 -6.64 9.96
CA ASP A 19 -1.56 -6.63 10.33
C ASP A 19 -0.86 -5.31 9.95
N ASP A 20 -1.51 -4.44 9.15
CA ASP A 20 -0.99 -3.15 8.70
C ASP A 20 -2.14 -2.13 8.51
N ASP A 21 -2.12 -1.00 9.23
CA ASP A 21 -3.22 -0.03 9.23
C ASP A 21 -3.40 0.73 7.90
N ALA A 22 -2.35 0.85 7.08
CA ALA A 22 -2.47 1.38 5.72
C ALA A 22 -3.30 0.41 4.87
N VAL A 23 -2.94 -0.88 4.88
CA VAL A 23 -3.73 -1.91 4.19
C VAL A 23 -5.15 -1.95 4.74
N LEU A 24 -5.33 -1.88 6.07
CA LEU A 24 -6.64 -1.83 6.71
C LEU A 24 -7.50 -0.69 6.16
N TYR A 25 -6.92 0.49 5.97
CA TYR A 25 -7.63 1.63 5.44
C TYR A 25 -8.09 1.43 3.99
N GLN A 26 -7.30 0.77 3.14
CA GLN A 26 -7.75 0.43 1.79
C GLN A 26 -9.00 -0.45 1.82
N PHE A 27 -9.04 -1.44 2.73
CA PHE A 27 -10.23 -2.27 2.93
C PHE A 27 -11.40 -1.50 3.54
N TRP A 28 -11.13 -0.53 4.42
CA TRP A 28 -12.15 0.36 4.96
C TRP A 28 -12.83 1.12 3.81
N MET A 29 -12.06 1.68 2.88
CA MET A 29 -12.60 2.43 1.75
C MET A 29 -13.40 1.54 0.79
N LEU A 30 -12.92 0.33 0.52
CA LEU A 30 -13.68 -0.66 -0.27
C LEU A 30 -15.01 -1.03 0.40
N LYS A 31 -15.02 -1.20 1.73
CA LYS A 31 -16.23 -1.44 2.52
C LYS A 31 -17.19 -0.26 2.46
N GLU A 32 -16.69 0.97 2.59
CA GLU A 32 -17.53 2.17 2.53
C GLU A 32 -18.14 2.36 1.13
N GLN A 33 -17.39 2.05 0.07
CA GLN A 33 -17.84 2.22 -1.31
C GLN A 33 -18.77 1.09 -1.78
N TYR A 34 -18.49 -0.15 -1.39
CA TYR A 34 -19.13 -1.34 -1.97
C TYR A 34 -19.82 -2.27 -0.94
N GLY A 35 -19.72 -1.96 0.34
CA GLY A 35 -20.32 -2.75 1.42
C GLY A 35 -19.54 -4.02 1.76
N TRP A 36 -20.01 -4.71 2.81
CA TRP A 36 -19.43 -5.97 3.28
C TRP A 36 -19.52 -7.10 2.24
N GLU A 37 -20.59 -7.12 1.45
CA GLU A 37 -20.79 -8.13 0.41
C GLU A 37 -19.62 -8.17 -0.60
N TYR A 38 -19.01 -7.01 -0.90
CA TYR A 38 -17.82 -6.96 -1.75
C TYR A 38 -16.61 -7.65 -1.09
N LEU A 39 -16.37 -7.39 0.20
CA LEU A 39 -15.28 -8.03 0.94
C LEU A 39 -15.49 -9.54 1.08
N GLU A 40 -16.72 -9.97 1.34
CA GLU A 40 -17.08 -11.39 1.41
C GLU A 40 -16.85 -12.10 0.06
N LYS A 41 -17.27 -11.48 -1.05
CA LYS A 41 -17.01 -11.98 -2.41
C LYS A 41 -15.52 -12.01 -2.75
N LEU A 42 -14.76 -11.00 -2.30
CA LEU A 42 -13.31 -10.98 -2.49
C LEU A 42 -12.65 -12.16 -1.76
N VAL A 43 -13.04 -12.42 -0.52
CA VAL A 43 -12.56 -13.57 0.27
C VAL A 43 -12.95 -14.88 -0.40
N ALA A 44 -14.17 -14.98 -0.94
CA ALA A 44 -14.61 -16.14 -1.72
C ALA A 44 -13.84 -16.34 -3.03
N ASN A 45 -13.11 -15.32 -3.51
CA ASN A 45 -12.18 -15.44 -4.63
C ASN A 45 -10.83 -16.07 -4.24
N GLU A 46 -10.72 -16.56 -3.00
CA GLU A 46 -9.58 -17.31 -2.44
C GLU A 46 -8.22 -16.61 -2.63
N PRO A 47 -8.08 -15.33 -2.24
CA PRO A 47 -6.78 -14.66 -2.29
C PRO A 47 -5.80 -15.34 -1.32
N LYS A 48 -4.52 -15.36 -1.71
CA LYS A 48 -3.44 -15.71 -0.79
C LYS A 48 -3.20 -14.54 0.15
N TRP A 49 -3.43 -14.75 1.44
CA TRP A 49 -3.09 -13.78 2.48
C TRP A 49 -1.65 -13.94 2.95
N VAL A 50 -0.95 -12.82 3.11
CA VAL A 50 0.44 -12.77 3.56
C VAL A 50 0.67 -11.61 4.52
N ARG A 51 1.69 -11.72 5.37
CA ARG A 51 2.21 -10.57 6.13
C ARG A 51 3.25 -9.84 5.27
N GLY A 52 3.43 -8.55 5.54
CA GLY A 52 4.41 -7.69 4.86
C GLY A 52 3.95 -7.18 3.49
N THR A 53 3.86 -5.86 3.35
CA THR A 53 3.35 -5.18 2.14
C THR A 53 4.24 -5.28 0.90
N ALA A 54 5.50 -5.69 1.07
CA ALA A 54 6.40 -5.96 -0.05
C ALA A 54 6.13 -7.31 -0.73
N TRP A 55 5.52 -8.26 -0.01
CA TRP A 55 5.39 -9.62 -0.49
C TRP A 55 4.55 -9.74 -1.78
N PRO A 56 3.39 -9.03 -1.90
CA PRO A 56 2.59 -9.08 -3.10
C PRO A 56 3.34 -8.66 -4.38
N TYR A 57 4.11 -7.56 -4.39
CA TYR A 57 4.83 -7.17 -5.61
C TYR A 57 5.93 -8.19 -5.97
N VAL A 58 6.66 -8.74 -4.98
CA VAL A 58 7.69 -9.74 -5.27
C VAL A 58 7.05 -11.00 -5.85
N ALA A 59 5.93 -11.45 -5.30
CA ALA A 59 5.24 -12.65 -5.78
C ALA A 59 4.69 -12.47 -7.21
N ILE A 60 4.20 -11.27 -7.55
CA ILE A 60 3.75 -10.93 -8.90
C ILE A 60 4.94 -10.85 -9.88
N ASN A 61 6.05 -10.22 -9.48
CA ASN A 61 7.28 -10.15 -10.29
C ASN A 61 7.86 -11.54 -10.61
N ASN A 62 7.71 -12.50 -9.70
CA ASN A 62 8.11 -13.89 -9.90
C ASN A 62 7.06 -14.72 -10.68
N GLY A 63 5.92 -14.14 -11.07
CA GLY A 63 4.86 -14.82 -11.79
C GLY A 63 4.09 -15.86 -10.96
N TRP A 64 4.20 -15.82 -9.62
CA TRP A 64 3.53 -16.76 -8.74
C TRP A 64 2.05 -16.45 -8.53
N TYR A 65 1.70 -15.16 -8.63
CA TYR A 65 0.36 -14.60 -8.53
C TYR A 65 0.16 -13.54 -9.60
N ALA A 66 -1.09 -13.24 -9.94
CA ALA A 66 -1.43 -12.38 -11.06
C ALA A 66 -1.62 -10.91 -10.68
N ALA A 67 -2.17 -10.63 -9.49
CA ALA A 67 -2.56 -9.27 -9.11
C ALA A 67 -2.61 -9.05 -7.59
N SER A 68 -2.50 -7.78 -7.19
CA SER A 68 -2.68 -7.29 -5.82
C SER A 68 -3.04 -5.81 -5.83
N PHE A 69 -3.92 -5.38 -4.91
CA PHE A 69 -4.21 -3.96 -4.66
C PHE A 69 -3.64 -3.48 -3.32
N THR A 70 -2.85 -4.30 -2.61
CA THR A 70 -2.34 -4.02 -1.25
C THR A 70 -0.82 -3.92 -1.22
N THR A 71 -0.24 -3.32 -2.25
CA THR A 71 1.20 -3.20 -2.46
C THR A 71 1.54 -1.80 -2.93
N PHE A 72 2.83 -1.49 -2.94
CA PHE A 72 3.40 -0.32 -3.59
C PHE A 72 4.44 -0.79 -4.62
N TRP A 73 4.65 0.00 -5.66
CA TRP A 73 5.76 -0.16 -6.60
C TRP A 73 5.94 1.13 -7.42
N ALA A 74 6.99 1.19 -8.24
CA ALA A 74 7.29 2.33 -9.10
C ALA A 74 6.17 2.57 -10.13
N PHE A 75 5.80 3.84 -10.34
CA PHE A 75 4.86 4.23 -11.39
C PHE A 75 5.38 3.97 -12.79
N GLU A 76 6.69 4.17 -12.97
CA GLU A 76 7.39 3.77 -14.19
C GLU A 76 8.00 2.38 -13.98
N PRO A 77 7.63 1.37 -14.78
CA PRO A 77 8.20 0.04 -14.67
C PRO A 77 9.71 0.08 -14.91
N PHE A 78 10.49 -0.69 -14.13
CA PHE A 78 11.92 -0.82 -14.41
C PHE A 78 12.15 -1.56 -15.74
N PRO A 79 13.27 -1.29 -16.44
CA PRO A 79 13.58 -1.99 -17.68
C PRO A 79 13.50 -3.51 -17.53
N ASN A 80 12.82 -4.16 -18.49
CA ASN A 80 12.59 -5.61 -18.54
C ASN A 80 11.63 -6.19 -17.48
N GLN A 81 10.95 -5.36 -16.69
CA GLN A 81 9.84 -5.86 -15.86
C GLN A 81 8.63 -6.24 -16.73
N LYS A 82 7.95 -7.31 -16.34
CA LYS A 82 6.74 -7.83 -17.00
C LYS A 82 5.45 -7.47 -16.25
N THR A 83 5.56 -6.51 -15.35
CA THR A 83 4.58 -6.20 -14.31
C THR A 83 4.52 -4.69 -14.16
N GLU A 84 3.33 -4.17 -13.90
CA GLU A 84 3.08 -2.74 -13.85
C GLU A 84 2.34 -2.38 -12.57
N PHE A 85 2.60 -1.18 -12.05
CA PHE A 85 1.82 -0.59 -10.98
C PHE A 85 0.84 0.39 -11.58
N LEU A 86 -0.45 0.09 -11.43
CA LEU A 86 -1.52 0.87 -12.05
C LEU A 86 -2.37 1.52 -10.97
N LEU A 87 -2.67 2.81 -11.17
CA LEU A 87 -3.69 3.50 -10.39
C LEU A 87 -5.08 3.12 -10.94
N PRO A 88 -6.09 2.96 -10.07
CA PRO A 88 -7.46 2.75 -10.55
C PRO A 88 -7.97 4.00 -11.29
N GLU A 89 -8.74 3.79 -12.36
CA GLU A 89 -9.33 4.89 -13.14
C GLU A 89 -10.41 5.65 -12.36
N LYS A 90 -11.12 4.96 -11.46
CA LYS A 90 -12.31 5.48 -10.76
C LYS A 90 -12.29 5.23 -9.27
N ASP A 91 -11.86 4.05 -8.85
CA ASP A 91 -11.91 3.65 -7.45
C ASP A 91 -10.92 4.43 -6.58
N PHE A 92 -11.26 4.57 -5.31
CA PHE A 92 -10.35 5.16 -4.34
C PHE A 92 -9.14 4.24 -4.11
N PHE A 93 -7.94 4.80 -4.12
CA PHE A 93 -6.74 4.12 -3.64
C PHE A 93 -6.10 4.91 -2.51
N LEU A 94 -5.47 4.20 -1.58
CA LEU A 94 -4.75 4.80 -0.48
C LEU A 94 -3.49 5.53 -0.96
N THR A 95 -3.30 6.75 -0.47
CA THR A 95 -2.02 7.44 -0.45
C THR A 95 -1.78 8.04 0.93
N TRP A 96 -0.51 8.22 1.29
CA TRP A 96 -0.07 9.01 2.42
C TRP A 96 1.36 9.46 2.19
N PHE A 97 1.79 10.49 2.91
CA PHE A 97 3.19 10.89 2.92
C PHE A 97 3.86 10.31 4.16
N GLN A 98 4.93 9.56 3.95
CA GLN A 98 5.75 9.04 5.04
C GLN A 98 6.35 10.21 5.82
N THR A 99 6.07 10.27 7.12
CA THR A 99 6.49 11.40 7.97
C THR A 99 7.89 11.16 8.54
N GLY A 100 8.75 12.16 8.47
CA GLY A 100 10.05 12.18 9.13
C GLY A 100 10.12 13.25 10.22
N ALA A 101 10.85 12.97 11.31
CA ALA A 101 11.06 13.92 12.40
C ALA A 101 12.44 13.73 13.04
N ILE A 102 13.00 14.80 13.60
CA ILE A 102 14.25 14.75 14.38
C ILE A 102 13.89 14.66 15.86
N PRO A 103 14.26 13.58 16.57
CA PRO A 103 14.07 13.51 18.01
C PRO A 103 14.77 14.67 18.72
N THR A 104 14.12 15.25 19.74
CA THR A 104 14.67 16.38 20.51
C THR A 104 16.02 16.06 21.16
N GLN A 105 16.26 14.77 21.46
CA GLN A 105 17.48 14.23 22.05
C GLN A 105 18.44 13.58 21.03
N ALA A 106 18.24 13.79 19.72
CA ALA A 106 19.14 13.24 18.71
C ALA A 106 20.59 13.71 18.97
N LYS A 107 21.53 12.75 19.03
CA LYS A 107 22.96 13.03 19.27
C LYS A 107 23.60 13.83 18.13
N ASN A 108 23.17 13.58 16.89
CA ASN A 108 23.71 14.20 15.68
C ASN A 108 22.63 15.06 15.00
N LYS A 109 22.23 16.18 15.63
CA LYS A 109 21.13 17.03 15.12
C LYS A 109 21.42 17.61 13.74
N ASP A 110 22.64 18.05 13.48
CA ASP A 110 22.97 18.69 12.21
C ASP A 110 23.00 17.69 11.05
N ALA A 111 23.49 16.46 11.30
CA ALA A 111 23.36 15.37 10.34
C ALA A 111 21.89 15.00 10.08
N ALA A 112 21.05 14.96 11.12
CA ALA A 112 19.62 14.69 10.97
C ALA A 112 18.89 15.80 10.17
N LYS A 113 19.26 17.08 10.39
CA LYS A 113 18.76 18.19 9.56
C LYS A 113 19.23 18.06 8.12
N LEU A 114 20.50 17.73 7.89
CA LEU A 114 21.02 17.51 6.55
C LEU A 114 20.24 16.41 5.83
N TYR A 115 19.98 15.29 6.52
CA TYR A 115 19.19 14.19 5.96
C TYR A 115 17.78 14.63 5.55
N LEU A 116 17.04 15.35 6.42
CA LEU A 116 15.70 15.82 6.06
C LEU A 116 15.72 16.88 4.93
N ASN A 117 16.75 17.74 4.87
CA ASN A 117 16.90 18.66 3.74
C ASN A 117 17.20 17.92 2.44
N TRP A 118 18.07 16.91 2.48
CA TRP A 118 18.38 16.08 1.32
C TRP A 118 17.14 15.33 0.82
N MET A 119 16.32 14.75 1.72
CA MET A 119 15.05 14.10 1.36
C MET A 119 14.08 15.07 0.64
N LEU A 120 14.17 16.38 0.88
CA LEU A 120 13.34 17.42 0.24
C LEU A 120 14.04 18.11 -0.95
N SER A 121 15.28 17.73 -1.26
CA SER A 121 16.01 18.26 -2.41
C SER A 121 15.33 17.87 -3.71
N GLU A 122 15.56 18.67 -4.76
CA GLU A 122 15.06 18.35 -6.11
C GLU A 122 15.66 17.05 -6.64
N GLU A 123 16.93 16.79 -6.31
CA GLU A 123 17.63 15.55 -6.68
C GLU A 123 16.93 14.32 -6.12
N PHE A 124 16.65 14.29 -4.82
CA PHE A 124 15.97 13.14 -4.21
C PHE A 124 14.51 13.04 -4.66
N GLN A 125 13.78 14.16 -4.65
CA GLN A 125 12.37 14.16 -5.02
C GLN A 125 12.14 13.84 -6.50
N GLY A 126 13.05 14.26 -7.40
CA GLY A 126 12.99 13.95 -8.83
C GLY A 126 13.33 12.50 -9.18
N THR A 127 13.88 11.72 -8.24
CA THR A 127 14.14 10.28 -8.41
C THR A 127 13.19 9.40 -7.59
N TRP A 128 12.20 10.01 -6.92
CA TRP A 128 11.23 9.27 -6.12
C TRP A 128 10.30 8.43 -7.01
N LEU A 129 10.05 7.19 -6.61
CA LEU A 129 9.37 6.17 -7.44
C LEU A 129 7.86 6.36 -7.63
N GLN A 130 7.25 7.26 -6.84
CA GLN A 130 5.80 7.56 -6.81
C GLN A 130 5.60 9.08 -6.73
N PHE A 131 4.49 9.56 -6.19
CA PHE A 131 4.26 10.98 -5.96
C PHE A 131 5.35 11.60 -5.07
N PRO A 132 6.10 12.60 -5.57
CA PRO A 132 6.94 13.45 -4.72
C PRO A 132 6.07 14.21 -3.70
N VAL A 133 6.65 14.59 -2.56
CA VAL A 133 5.99 15.48 -1.58
C VAL A 133 6.04 16.95 -2.02
N ARG A 134 6.92 17.27 -2.97
CA ARG A 134 7.10 18.58 -3.58
C ARG A 134 6.20 18.72 -4.79
N TYR A 135 5.23 19.63 -4.74
CA TYR A 135 4.29 19.85 -5.84
C TYR A 135 4.88 20.59 -7.05
N ASP A 136 6.07 21.14 -6.91
CA ASP A 136 6.85 21.73 -8.00
C ASP A 136 7.69 20.69 -8.77
N ILE A 137 7.58 19.40 -8.41
CA ILE A 137 8.26 18.30 -9.08
C ILE A 137 7.19 17.36 -9.64
N GLU A 138 7.31 17.03 -10.92
CA GLU A 138 6.39 16.13 -11.61
C GLU A 138 6.53 14.69 -11.08
N ALA A 139 5.42 13.95 -11.07
CA ALA A 139 5.48 12.54 -10.72
C ALA A 139 6.02 11.71 -11.90
N PRO A 140 6.73 10.61 -11.65
CA PRO A 140 7.28 9.76 -12.71
C PRO A 140 6.18 9.11 -13.56
N GLY A 141 6.54 8.63 -14.76
CA GLY A 141 5.62 7.89 -15.63
C GLY A 141 4.48 8.71 -16.25
N GLY A 142 4.60 10.05 -16.26
CA GLY A 142 3.57 10.94 -16.81
C GLY A 142 2.33 11.11 -15.93
N TYR A 143 2.37 10.62 -14.69
CA TYR A 143 1.30 10.84 -13.73
C TYR A 143 1.27 12.32 -13.31
N GLN A 144 0.05 12.86 -13.21
CA GLN A 144 -0.16 14.16 -12.57
C GLN A 144 0.10 14.07 -11.06
N SER A 145 0.24 15.22 -10.40
CA SER A 145 0.41 15.25 -8.94
C SER A 145 -0.73 14.52 -8.21
N VAL A 146 -0.48 14.08 -6.98
CA VAL A 146 -1.46 13.33 -6.15
C VAL A 146 -2.84 14.01 -6.07
N LEU A 147 -2.92 15.33 -6.23
CA LEU A 147 -4.13 16.13 -6.18
C LEU A 147 -5.11 15.86 -7.34
N HIS A 148 -4.64 15.22 -8.42
CA HIS A 148 -5.43 14.93 -9.62
C HIS A 148 -6.03 13.53 -9.62
N HIS A 149 -5.81 12.76 -8.55
CA HIS A 149 -6.22 11.37 -8.45
C HIS A 149 -7.28 11.17 -7.37
N ASN A 150 -8.09 10.11 -7.48
CA ASN A 150 -9.10 9.77 -6.47
C ASN A 150 -8.46 9.16 -5.22
N THR A 151 -7.78 10.01 -4.45
CA THR A 151 -7.07 9.65 -3.23
C THR A 151 -6.99 10.85 -2.29
N SER A 152 -6.63 10.62 -1.02
CA SER A 152 -6.48 11.68 -0.05
C SER A 152 -5.49 11.30 1.06
N PRO A 153 -4.25 11.84 1.02
CA PRO A 153 -3.27 11.68 2.10
C PRO A 153 -3.81 12.14 3.47
N GLY A 154 -4.67 13.16 3.47
CA GLY A 154 -5.26 13.70 4.68
C GLY A 154 -6.31 12.79 5.32
N ASP A 155 -7.10 12.05 4.51
CA ASP A 155 -8.16 11.19 5.03
C ASP A 155 -7.62 9.97 5.77
N PHE A 156 -6.53 9.37 5.27
CA PHE A 156 -5.88 8.28 5.99
C PHE A 156 -5.45 8.72 7.40
N ARG A 157 -4.83 9.90 7.53
CA ARG A 157 -4.45 10.45 8.84
C ARG A 157 -5.66 10.71 9.73
N ARG A 158 -6.74 11.30 9.19
CA ARG A 158 -7.99 11.57 9.93
C ARG A 158 -8.68 10.29 10.38
N TRP A 159 -8.57 9.22 9.60
CA TRP A 159 -9.07 7.91 9.97
C TRP A 159 -8.20 7.28 11.07
N MET A 160 -6.87 7.35 10.91
CA MET A 160 -5.89 6.80 11.86
C MET A 160 -6.00 7.32 13.28
N ILE A 161 -6.47 8.56 13.48
CA ILE A 161 -6.66 9.14 14.83
C ILE A 161 -7.92 8.63 15.53
N LYS A 162 -8.88 8.03 14.80
CA LYS A 162 -10.11 7.45 15.37
C LYS A 162 -9.85 6.01 15.82
N ARG A 163 -9.01 5.82 16.84
CA ARG A 163 -8.48 4.50 17.22
C ARG A 163 -9.56 3.47 17.55
N ASP A 164 -10.67 3.89 18.13
CA ASP A 164 -11.81 3.03 18.42
C ASP A 164 -12.44 2.47 17.14
N LEU A 165 -12.59 3.29 16.09
CA LEU A 165 -13.10 2.87 14.79
C LEU A 165 -12.12 1.93 14.10
N VAL A 166 -10.82 2.28 14.10
CA VAL A 166 -9.75 1.47 13.51
C VAL A 166 -9.71 0.08 14.17
N GLU A 167 -9.76 0.02 15.49
CA GLU A 167 -9.75 -1.24 16.24
C GLU A 167 -10.99 -2.09 15.97
N ARG A 168 -12.19 -1.50 15.97
CA ARG A 168 -13.42 -2.23 15.61
C ARG A 168 -13.31 -2.84 14.21
N PHE A 169 -12.85 -2.07 13.23
CA PHE A 169 -12.72 -2.57 11.87
C PHE A 169 -11.63 -3.64 11.74
N ARG A 170 -10.51 -3.51 12.47
CA ARG A 170 -9.48 -4.55 12.56
C ARG A 170 -10.04 -5.87 13.04
N LEU A 171 -10.87 -5.84 14.09
CA LEU A 171 -11.51 -7.04 14.65
C LEU A 171 -12.53 -7.65 13.68
N GLN A 172 -13.29 -6.82 12.96
CA GLN A 172 -14.21 -7.30 11.92
C GLN A 172 -13.47 -7.98 10.77
N MET A 173 -12.34 -7.42 10.31
CA MET A 173 -11.50 -8.07 9.31
C MET A 173 -10.92 -9.38 9.84
N ARG A 174 -10.40 -9.42 11.07
CA ARG A 174 -9.96 -10.66 11.71
C ARG A 174 -11.06 -11.73 11.77
N GLN A 175 -12.30 -11.34 12.08
CA GLN A 175 -13.42 -12.27 12.08
C GLN A 175 -13.69 -12.84 10.68
N LEU A 176 -13.53 -12.03 9.63
CA LEU A 176 -13.79 -12.42 8.26
C LEU A 176 -12.69 -13.34 7.67
N ILE A 177 -11.41 -13.09 7.97
CA ILE A 177 -10.28 -13.75 7.29
C ILE A 177 -9.29 -14.46 8.24
N GLY A 178 -9.60 -14.56 9.53
CA GLY A 178 -8.78 -15.25 10.54
C GLY A 178 -7.59 -14.41 11.03
N GLU A 179 -6.75 -15.00 11.88
CA GLU A 179 -5.52 -14.34 12.37
C GLU A 179 -4.43 -14.29 11.29
N PRO A 180 -3.56 -13.25 11.27
CA PRO A 180 -2.43 -13.21 10.33
C PRO A 180 -1.51 -14.43 10.54
N GLN A 181 -1.20 -15.13 9.46
CA GLN A 181 -0.32 -16.31 9.46
C GLN A 181 0.98 -16.04 8.71
N GLY A 182 2.03 -16.80 9.02
CA GLY A 182 3.33 -16.74 8.35
C GLY A 182 4.38 -15.85 9.05
N PRO A 183 5.58 -15.74 8.45
CA PRO A 183 6.69 -14.98 9.03
C PRO A 183 6.34 -13.50 9.22
N THR A 184 6.96 -12.86 10.21
CA THR A 184 6.84 -11.40 10.36
C THR A 184 7.52 -10.70 9.18
N PRO A 185 7.19 -9.43 8.88
CA PRO A 185 7.82 -8.72 7.75
C PRO A 185 9.35 -8.68 7.76
N VAL A 186 9.99 -8.80 8.93
CA VAL A 186 11.46 -8.81 9.04
C VAL A 186 12.09 -10.19 8.82
N ASP A 187 11.29 -11.26 8.84
CA ASP A 187 11.72 -12.65 8.71
C ASP A 187 11.29 -13.30 7.38
N ILE A 188 10.76 -12.52 6.43
CA ILE A 188 10.29 -13.04 5.14
C ILE A 188 11.50 -13.46 4.28
N ASP A 189 11.51 -14.72 3.84
CA ASP A 189 12.37 -15.19 2.75
C ASP A 189 11.71 -14.93 1.40
N TYR A 190 12.17 -13.88 0.70
CA TYR A 190 11.63 -13.46 -0.58
C TYR A 190 11.88 -14.44 -1.75
N THR A 191 12.65 -15.51 -1.52
CA THR A 191 12.97 -16.52 -2.54
C THR A 191 11.99 -17.69 -2.58
N VAL A 192 11.13 -17.82 -1.56
CA VAL A 192 10.20 -18.94 -1.42
C VAL A 192 8.77 -18.47 -1.70
N LYS A 193 8.03 -19.21 -2.53
CA LYS A 193 6.62 -18.91 -2.81
C LYS A 193 5.79 -18.98 -1.51
N PRO A 194 5.02 -17.94 -1.16
CA PRO A 194 4.27 -17.88 0.10
C PRO A 194 3.13 -18.90 0.19
#